data_AF-A0AAU9R9V1-F1
#
_entry.id   AF-A0AAU9R9V1-F1
#
_cell.length_a   1.000
_cell.length_b   1.000
_cell.length_c   1.000
_cell.angle_alpha   90.00
_cell.angle_beta   90.00
_cell.angle_gamma   90.00
#
_symmetry.space_group_name_H-M   'P 1'
#
loop_
_entity.id
_entity.type
_entity.pdbx_description
1 polymer ?
#
loop_
_entity_poly.entity_id
_entity_poly.type
_entity_poly.pdbx_seq_one_letter_code
_entity_poly.pdbx_strand_id
1 'polypeptide(L)'
;MSVNSLVMELDSMAKLSEKCNIQVPMEVLSLIDDGKNPDEFTRDVLNSCIARNQVTKGKTDAFKDLRKHILEELEQTFPDEVDKYRKLRASSAAVSC
;
A
#
# COMPACT_ATOMS: atom_id res chain seq x y z
N MET A 1 -44.48 -13.11 -18.91
CA MET A 1 -43.79 -13.63 -17.71
C MET A 1 -44.73 -13.48 -16.53
N SER A 2 -45.03 -14.57 -15.82
CA SER A 2 -45.84 -14.52 -14.59
C SER A 2 -44.96 -14.04 -13.43
N VAL A 3 -45.51 -13.21 -12.53
CA VAL A 3 -44.82 -12.73 -11.32
C VAL A 3 -44.25 -13.90 -10.50
N ASN A 4 -44.92 -15.05 -10.48
CA ASN A 4 -44.42 -16.25 -9.79
C ASN A 4 -43.10 -16.75 -10.37
N SER A 5 -42.89 -16.64 -11.69
CA SER A 5 -41.62 -17.02 -12.33
C SER A 5 -40.48 -16.10 -11.88
N LEU A 6 -40.75 -14.79 -11.80
CA LEU A 6 -39.77 -13.80 -11.34
C LEU A 6 -39.39 -14.03 -9.87
N VAL A 7 -40.37 -14.36 -9.03
CA VAL A 7 -40.13 -14.69 -7.61
C VAL A 7 -39.24 -15.94 -7.47
N MET A 8 -39.48 -16.97 -8.29
CA MET A 8 -38.63 -18.17 -8.29
C MET A 8 -37.19 -17.89 -8.77
N GLU A 9 -37.03 -16.99 -9.73
CA GLU A 9 -35.70 -16.56 -10.19
C GLU A 9 -34.94 -15.77 -9.12
N LEU A 10 -35.61 -14.84 -8.42
CA LEU A 10 -35.01 -14.09 -7.30
C LEU A 10 -34.60 -15.00 -6.13
N ASP A 11 -35.43 -15.97 -5.77
CA ASP A 11 -35.10 -16.99 -4.76
C ASP A 11 -33.86 -17.81 -5.18
N SER A 12 -33.76 -18.13 -6.47
CA SER A 12 -32.59 -18.82 -7.02
C SER A 12 -31.32 -17.95 -6.93
N MET A 13 -31.43 -16.65 -7.20
CA MET A 13 -30.29 -15.71 -7.06
C MET A 13 -29.82 -15.57 -5.61
N ALA A 14 -30.75 -15.51 -4.65
CA ALA A 14 -30.41 -15.45 -3.22
C ALA A 14 -29.62 -16.69 -2.77
N LYS A 15 -30.07 -17.89 -3.16
CA LYS A 15 -29.38 -19.16 -2.88
C LYS A 15 -27.99 -19.25 -3.52
N LEU A 16 -27.80 -18.64 -4.69
CA LEU A 16 -26.49 -18.56 -5.34
C LEU A 16 -25.57 -17.57 -4.63
N SER A 17 -26.12 -16.48 -4.10
CA SER A 17 -25.38 -15.49 -3.33
C SER A 17 -24.73 -16.09 -2.08
N GLU A 18 -25.35 -17.09 -1.43
CA GLU A 18 -24.77 -17.80 -0.28
C GLU A 18 -23.42 -18.48 -0.60
N LYS A 19 -23.18 -18.82 -1.88
CA LYS A 19 -21.92 -19.40 -2.34
C LYS A 19 -20.88 -18.36 -2.75
N CYS A 20 -21.28 -17.08 -2.80
CA CYS A 20 -20.43 -15.97 -3.21
C CYS A 20 -19.83 -15.29 -1.98
N ASN A 21 -18.73 -15.84 -1.45
CA ASN A 21 -18.06 -15.30 -0.26
C ASN A 21 -17.09 -14.17 -0.62
N ILE A 22 -17.60 -13.11 -1.26
CA ILE A 22 -16.82 -11.93 -1.66
C ILE A 22 -17.11 -10.80 -0.66
N GLN A 23 -16.06 -10.18 -0.15
CA GLN A 23 -16.17 -8.96 0.64
C GLN A 23 -16.11 -7.76 -0.29
N VAL A 24 -17.13 -6.91 -0.24
CA VAL A 24 -17.22 -5.68 -1.02
C VAL A 24 -17.00 -4.50 -0.08
N PRO A 25 -16.05 -3.59 -0.36
CA PRO A 25 -15.88 -2.36 0.41
C PRO A 25 -17.14 -1.51 0.41
N MET A 26 -17.46 -0.86 1.53
CA MET A 26 -18.65 -0.02 1.66
C MET A 26 -18.62 1.19 0.71
N GLU A 27 -17.43 1.68 0.40
CA GLU A 27 -17.23 2.78 -0.55
C GLU A 27 -17.70 2.41 -1.95
N VAL A 28 -17.52 1.14 -2.37
CA VAL A 28 -18.03 0.64 -3.66
C VAL A 28 -19.55 0.67 -3.67
N LEU A 29 -20.20 0.28 -2.57
CA LEU A 29 -21.67 0.37 -2.43
C LEU A 29 -22.16 1.81 -2.50
N SER A 30 -21.48 2.74 -1.81
CA SER A 30 -21.81 4.16 -1.86
C SER A 30 -21.71 4.74 -3.29
N LEU A 31 -20.71 4.32 -4.09
CA LEU A 31 -20.63 4.74 -5.49
C LEU A 31 -21.82 4.23 -6.31
N ILE A 32 -22.26 3.00 -6.06
CA ILE A 32 -23.44 2.43 -6.75
C ILE A 32 -24.71 3.19 -6.36
N ASP A 33 -24.90 3.48 -5.07
CA ASP A 33 -26.05 4.23 -4.56
C ASP A 33 -26.11 5.66 -5.15
N ASP A 34 -24.94 6.28 -5.35
CA ASP A 34 -24.80 7.59 -6.00
C ASP A 34 -24.92 7.54 -7.54
N GLY A 35 -25.10 6.35 -8.13
CA GLY A 35 -25.17 6.17 -9.58
C GLY A 35 -23.84 6.35 -10.32
N LYS A 36 -22.71 6.23 -9.61
CA LYS A 36 -21.35 6.32 -10.15
C LYS A 36 -20.80 4.96 -10.54
N ASN A 37 -19.69 4.97 -11.29
CA ASN A 37 -19.02 3.74 -11.68
C ASN A 37 -18.21 3.17 -10.49
N PRO A 38 -18.50 1.94 -10.00
CA PRO A 38 -17.74 1.31 -8.92
C PRO A 38 -16.24 1.11 -9.22
N ASP A 39 -15.85 1.07 -10.50
CA ASP A 39 -14.43 0.98 -10.91
C ASP A 39 -13.62 2.23 -10.53
N GLU A 40 -14.28 3.36 -10.24
CA GLU A 40 -13.61 4.56 -9.72
C GLU A 40 -12.92 4.27 -8.39
N PHE A 41 -13.54 3.48 -7.50
CA PHE A 41 -12.92 3.06 -6.25
C PHE A 41 -11.62 2.29 -6.50
N THR A 42 -11.65 1.30 -7.40
CA THR A 42 -10.47 0.51 -7.76
C THR A 42 -9.34 1.39 -8.29
N ARG A 43 -9.68 2.35 -9.16
CA ARG A 43 -8.73 3.33 -9.72
C ARG A 43 -8.11 4.20 -8.63
N ASP A 44 -8.92 4.72 -7.71
CA ASP A 44 -8.48 5.61 -6.65
C ASP A 44 -7.59 4.91 -5.63
N VAL A 45 -7.92 3.67 -5.27
CA VAL A 45 -7.08 2.82 -4.42
C VAL A 45 -5.72 2.58 -5.07
N LEU A 46 -5.70 2.25 -6.37
CA LEU A 46 -4.46 2.02 -7.11
C LEU A 46 -3.61 3.30 -7.16
N ASN A 47 -4.19 4.43 -7.53
CA ASN A 47 -3.51 5.72 -7.59
C ASN A 47 -2.96 6.14 -6.22
N SER A 48 -3.75 5.94 -5.16
CA SER A 48 -3.32 6.21 -3.79
C SER A 48 -2.14 5.34 -3.38
N CYS A 49 -2.15 4.05 -3.76
CA CYS A 49 -1.03 3.15 -3.51
C CYS A 49 0.25 3.61 -4.21
N ILE A 50 0.16 4.00 -5.48
CA ILE A 50 1.29 4.53 -6.26
C ILE A 50 1.85 5.79 -5.60
N ALA A 51 1.00 6.76 -5.27
CA ALA A 51 1.40 8.01 -4.63
C ALA A 51 2.10 7.76 -3.28
N ARG A 52 1.51 6.90 -2.43
CA ARG A 52 2.12 6.54 -1.13
C ARG A 52 3.45 5.82 -1.28
N ASN A 53 3.58 4.95 -2.29
CA ASN A 53 4.83 4.26 -2.58
C ASN A 53 5.93 5.26 -2.98
N GLN A 54 5.62 6.20 -3.89
CA GLN A 54 6.55 7.24 -4.33
C GLN A 54 6.98 8.14 -3.17
N VAL A 55 6.05 8.58 -2.33
CA VAL A 55 6.37 9.38 -1.13
C VAL A 55 7.28 8.61 -0.17
N THR A 56 7.00 7.32 0.05
CA THR A 56 7.82 6.48 0.94
C THR A 56 9.23 6.29 0.38
N LYS A 57 9.35 6.05 -0.93
CA LYS A 57 10.63 5.98 -1.62
C LYS A 57 11.40 7.30 -1.51
N GLY A 58 10.76 8.43 -1.82
CA GLY A 58 11.37 9.76 -1.73
C GLY A 58 11.89 10.08 -0.33
N LYS A 59 11.12 9.75 0.72
CA LYS A 59 11.59 9.87 2.12
C LYS A 59 12.81 9.00 2.38
N THR A 60 12.77 7.74 1.95
CA THR A 60 13.88 6.79 2.12
C THR A 60 15.15 7.28 1.44
N ASP A 61 15.02 7.80 0.21
CA ASP A 61 16.15 8.31 -0.57
C ASP A 61 16.70 9.61 0.05
N ALA A 62 15.84 10.53 0.50
CA ALA A 62 16.27 11.73 1.23
C ALA A 62 17.05 11.39 2.52
N PHE A 63 16.63 10.37 3.28
CA PHE A 63 17.38 9.91 4.45
C PHE A 63 18.73 9.27 4.09
N LYS A 64 18.79 8.51 2.99
CA LYS A 64 20.06 7.95 2.49
C LYS A 64 21.01 9.06 2.08
N ASP A 65 20.51 10.07 1.37
CA ASP A 65 21.30 11.21 0.93
C ASP A 65 21.79 12.03 2.11
N LEU A 66 20.93 12.36 3.08
CA LEU A 66 21.33 13.05 4.30
C LEU A 66 22.45 12.29 5.03
N ARG A 67 22.29 10.97 5.21
CA ARG A 67 23.31 10.13 5.85
C ARG A 67 24.63 10.17 5.07
N LYS A 68 24.56 10.13 3.74
CA LYS A 68 25.75 10.18 2.87
C LYS A 68 26.49 11.52 3.06
N HIS A 69 25.80 12.64 2.94
CA HIS A 69 26.42 13.97 3.09
C HIS A 69 27.04 14.15 4.47
N ILE A 70 26.35 13.75 5.54
CA ILE A 70 26.92 13.82 6.90
C ILE A 70 28.19 12.97 7.02
N LEU A 71 28.21 11.76 6.45
CA LEU A 71 29.39 10.90 6.49
C LEU A 71 30.56 11.48 5.68
N GLU A 72 30.29 12.11 4.53
CA GLU A 72 31.32 12.76 3.71
C GLU A 72 31.98 13.93 4.45
N GLU A 73 31.20 14.78 5.10
CA GLU A 73 31.72 15.90 5.92
C GLU A 73 32.51 15.40 7.15
N LEU A 74 32.00 14.35 7.82
CA LEU A 74 32.70 13.74 8.95
C LEU A 74 34.00 13.05 8.54
N GLU A 75 34.06 12.47 7.34
CA GLU A 75 35.27 11.79 6.85
C GLU A 75 36.40 12.78 6.58
N GLN A 76 36.06 13.99 6.11
CA GLN A 76 37.01 15.08 5.95
C GLN A 76 37.50 15.65 7.29
N THR A 77 36.63 15.72 8.30
CA THR A 77 36.93 16.39 9.58
C THR A 77 37.50 15.44 10.64
N PHE A 78 37.02 14.18 10.68
CA PHE A 78 37.28 13.18 11.72
C PHE A 78 37.39 11.75 11.13
N PRO A 79 38.43 11.46 10.32
CA PRO A 79 38.54 10.18 9.59
C PRO A 79 38.56 8.95 10.51
N ASP A 80 39.27 9.01 11.64
CA ASP A 80 39.38 7.88 12.59
C ASP A 80 38.04 7.49 13.23
N GLU A 81 37.16 8.48 13.48
CA GLU A 81 35.84 8.23 14.07
C GLU A 81 34.87 7.63 13.05
N VAL A 82 34.96 8.04 11.78
CA VAL A 82 34.19 7.44 10.69
C VAL A 82 34.57 5.97 10.50
N ASP A 83 35.85 5.62 10.59
CA ASP A 83 36.30 4.23 10.53
C ASP A 83 35.75 3.37 11.66
N LYS A 84 35.72 3.91 12.89
CA LYS A 84 35.08 3.24 14.03
C LYS A 84 33.58 3.06 13.80
N TYR A 85 32.88 4.09 13.31
CA TYR A 85 31.45 4.02 12.99
C TYR A 85 31.16 2.96 11.93
N ARG A 86 31.94 2.91 10.84
CA ARG A 86 31.78 1.91 9.76
C ARG A 86 31.91 0.49 10.29
N LYS A 87 32.88 0.23 11.17
CA LYS A 87 33.07 -1.08 11.84
C LYS A 87 31.86 -1.46 12.70
N LEU A 88 31.41 -0.55 13.58
CA LEU A 88 30.22 -0.78 14.42
C LEU A 88 28.96 -1.06 13.61
N ARG A 89 28.74 -0.30 12.53
CA ARG A 89 27.60 -0.48 11.64
C ARG A 89 27.61 -1.84 10.94
N ALA A 90 28.78 -2.30 10.48
CA ALA A 90 28.92 -3.61 9.86
C ALA A 90 28.61 -4.75 10.85
N SER A 91 29.11 -4.64 12.09
CA SER A 91 28.79 -5.60 13.15
C SER A 91 27.30 -5.62 13.48
N SER A 92 26.64 -4.45 13.60
CA SER A 92 25.20 -4.39 13.87
C SER A 92 24.34 -4.96 12.74
N ALA A 93 24.76 -4.80 11.47
CA ALA A 93 24.04 -5.35 10.33
C ALA A 93 24.13 -6.89 10.28
N ALA A 94 25.26 -7.47 10.70
CA ALA A 94 25.45 -8.91 10.75
C ALA A 94 24.66 -9.60 11.88
N VAL A 95 24.32 -8.89 12.96
CA VAL A 95 23.54 -9.42 14.09
C VAL A 95 22.03 -9.41 13.84
N SER A 96 21.56 -8.57 12.91
CA SER A 96 20.14 -8.47 12.57
C SER A 96 19.69 -9.45 11.47
N CYS A 97 20.62 -10.28 10.97
CA CYS A 97 20.38 -11.29 9.95
C CYS A 97 20.38 -12.68 10.58
#